data_AF-A0A3D0N4W3-F1
#
_entry.id   AF-A0A3D0N4W3-F1
#
_cell.length_a   1.000
_cell.length_b   1.000
_cell.length_c   1.000
_cell.angle_alpha   90.00
_cell.angle_beta   90.00
_cell.angle_gamma   90.00
#
_symmetry.space_group_name_H-M   'P 1'
#
loop_
_entity.id
_entity.type
_entity.pdbx_description
1 polymer ?
#
loop_
_entity_poly.entity_id
_entity_poly.type
_entity_poly.pdbx_seq_one_letter_code
_entity_poly.pdbx_strand_id
1 'polypeptide(L)'
;IHRLAYRRTNHPNLHVRGFKEEGTTTTPFDMAVRNDIDRYHLVMDVIDRVPGLGQTAAHVRQEMRDRLIDHREYISQYGDETPEIRDWKWEGNG
;
A
#
# COMPACT_ATOMS: atom_id res chain seq x y z
N ILE A 1 18.00 -1.05 3.57
CA ILE A 1 18.02 -1.93 2.36
C ILE A 1 18.84 -1.35 1.21
N HIS A 2 18.61 -0.11 0.75
CA HIS A 2 19.42 0.49 -0.34
C HIS A 2 20.94 0.39 -0.13
N ARG A 3 21.45 0.71 1.06
CA ARG A 3 22.88 0.58 1.41
C ARG A 3 23.39 -0.87 1.35
N LEU A 4 22.54 -1.87 1.56
CA LEU A 4 22.94 -3.28 1.47
C LEU A 4 22.95 -3.76 0.01
N ALA A 5 22.08 -3.20 -0.82
CA ALA A 5 21.87 -3.61 -2.21
C ALA A 5 22.70 -2.80 -3.22
N TYR A 6 23.37 -1.70 -2.85
CA TYR A 6 23.98 -0.75 -3.79
C TYR A 6 25.01 -1.32 -4.78
N ARG A 7 25.63 -2.48 -4.49
CA ARG A 7 26.56 -3.18 -5.41
C ARG A 7 25.94 -4.39 -6.10
N ARG A 8 24.64 -4.63 -5.92
CA ARG A 8 23.93 -5.76 -6.54
C ARG A 8 23.41 -5.35 -7.90
N THR A 9 23.52 -6.25 -8.87
CA THR A 9 22.86 -6.10 -10.18
C THR A 9 21.38 -5.77 -9.97
N ASN A 10 20.83 -4.86 -10.78
CA ASN A 10 19.43 -4.41 -10.74
C ASN A 10 19.03 -3.54 -9.54
N HIS A 11 19.95 -3.12 -8.67
CA HIS A 11 19.63 -2.19 -7.56
C HIS A 11 18.98 -0.85 -7.97
N PRO A 12 19.16 -0.29 -9.19
CA PRO A 12 18.45 0.93 -9.59
C PRO A 12 16.94 0.74 -9.69
N ASN A 13 16.48 -0.50 -9.93
CA ASN A 13 15.06 -0.84 -10.02
C ASN A 13 14.48 -1.31 -8.67
N LEU A 14 15.26 -1.25 -7.59
CA LEU A 14 14.81 -1.60 -6.26
C LEU A 14 14.15 -0.39 -5.60
N HIS A 15 12.85 -0.51 -5.31
CA HIS A 15 12.11 0.49 -4.54
C HIS A 15 11.74 -0.09 -3.19
N VAL A 16 12.26 0.53 -2.12
CA VAL A 16 12.10 0.02 -0.76
C VAL A 16 11.00 0.82 -0.07
N ARG A 17 10.00 0.12 0.43
CA ARG A 17 9.04 0.61 1.42
C ARG A 17 9.37 0.00 2.78
N GLY A 18 9.14 0.77 3.83
CA GLY A 18 9.46 0.38 5.20
C GLY A 18 8.91 1.40 6.18
N PHE A 19 9.12 1.12 7.46
CA PHE A 19 8.68 2.01 8.53
C PHE A 19 9.30 3.41 8.38
N LYS A 20 8.47 4.44 8.53
CA LYS A 20 8.79 5.86 8.42
C LYS A 20 8.70 6.61 9.75
N GLU A 21 8.58 5.88 10.87
CA GLU A 21 8.38 6.47 12.21
C GLU A 21 7.04 7.18 12.38
N GLU A 22 6.08 6.90 11.51
CA GLU A 22 4.72 7.41 11.59
C GLU A 22 3.85 6.42 12.35
N GLY A 23 3.39 6.80 13.55
CA GLY A 23 2.57 5.92 14.37
C GLY A 23 1.86 6.63 15.53
N THR A 24 0.72 6.08 15.91
CA THR A 24 -0.06 6.49 17.09
C THR A 24 -0.91 5.31 17.57
N THR A 25 -1.72 5.49 18.61
CA THR A 25 -2.75 4.50 18.97
C THR A 25 -3.82 4.48 17.88
N THR A 26 -3.77 3.47 17.02
CA THR A 26 -4.68 3.29 15.87
C THR A 26 -4.78 1.80 15.49
N THR A 27 -5.56 1.46 14.47
CA THR A 27 -5.72 0.08 13.99
C THR A 27 -4.47 -0.42 13.25
N PRO A 28 -4.24 -1.74 13.19
CA PRO A 28 -3.08 -2.32 12.52
C PRO A 28 -2.91 -1.88 11.05
N PHE A 29 -3.97 -1.88 10.26
CA PHE A 29 -3.93 -1.46 8.86
C PHE A 29 -3.71 0.04 8.73
N ASP A 30 -4.28 0.87 9.61
CA ASP A 30 -3.98 2.30 9.63
C ASP A 30 -2.51 2.59 9.91
N MET A 31 -1.89 1.81 10.79
CA MET A 31 -0.44 1.88 11.02
C MET A 31 0.33 1.60 9.72
N ALA A 32 -0.10 0.63 8.92
CA ALA A 32 0.51 0.34 7.62
C ALA A 32 0.29 1.48 6.60
N VAL A 33 -0.93 2.04 6.56
CA VAL A 33 -1.29 3.18 5.70
C VAL A 33 -0.43 4.40 5.99
N ARG A 34 -0.24 4.75 7.27
CA ARG A 34 0.61 5.88 7.69
C ARG A 34 2.07 5.74 7.26
N ASN A 35 2.53 4.51 7.06
CA ASN A 35 3.88 4.21 6.62
C ASN A 35 4.00 3.95 5.11
N ASP A 36 2.91 4.08 4.36
CA ASP A 36 2.77 3.72 2.94
C ASP A 36 3.23 2.27 2.63
N ILE A 37 3.01 1.35 3.57
CA ILE A 37 3.35 -0.08 3.42
C ILE A 37 2.11 -0.95 3.28
N ASP A 38 0.92 -0.36 3.22
CA ASP A 38 -0.33 -1.08 3.00
C ASP A 38 -0.53 -1.47 1.53
N ARG A 39 -1.47 -2.37 1.29
CA ARG A 39 -1.75 -2.94 -0.03
C ARG A 39 -2.16 -1.90 -1.08
N TYR A 40 -2.85 -0.81 -0.70
CA TYR A 40 -3.31 0.19 -1.66
C TYR A 40 -2.13 1.04 -2.16
N HIS A 41 -1.26 1.49 -1.25
CA HIS A 41 -0.02 2.18 -1.65
C HIS A 41 0.90 1.29 -2.47
N LEU A 42 1.02 0.01 -2.12
CA LEU A 42 1.84 -0.93 -2.88
C LEU A 42 1.31 -1.16 -4.31
N VAL A 43 -0.01 -1.24 -4.50
CA VAL A 43 -0.62 -1.33 -5.85
C VAL A 43 -0.33 -0.07 -6.65
N MET A 44 -0.57 1.12 -6.09
CA MET A 44 -0.27 2.39 -6.76
C MET A 44 1.22 2.49 -7.14
N ASP A 45 2.10 2.03 -6.26
CA ASP A 45 3.54 2.05 -6.51
C ASP A 45 3.96 1.19 -7.71
N VAL A 46 3.34 0.04 -7.90
CA VAL A 46 3.56 -0.84 -9.05
C VAL A 46 3.05 -0.15 -10.33
N ILE A 47 1.84 0.41 -10.29
CA ILE A 47 1.26 1.12 -11.45
C ILE A 47 2.15 2.28 -11.89
N ASP A 48 2.67 3.06 -10.94
CA ASP A 48 3.47 4.26 -11.22
C ASP A 48 4.88 3.92 -11.76
N ARG A 49 5.36 2.67 -11.58
CA ARG A 49 6.75 2.29 -11.91
C ARG A 49 6.89 1.31 -13.06
N VAL A 50 5.87 0.48 -13.33
CA VAL A 50 5.93 -0.46 -14.44
C VAL A 50 5.59 0.28 -15.74
N PRO A 51 6.49 0.25 -16.76
CA PRO A 51 6.24 0.91 -18.02
C PRO A 51 4.92 0.45 -18.67
N GLY A 52 4.10 1.41 -19.08
CA GLY A 52 2.80 1.16 -19.73
C GLY A 52 1.60 1.06 -18.77
N LEU A 53 1.81 0.79 -17.48
CA LEU A 53 0.69 0.66 -16.54
C LEU A 53 0.07 1.99 -16.13
N GLY A 54 0.84 3.08 -16.06
CA GLY A 54 0.30 4.38 -15.62
C GLY A 54 -0.93 4.86 -16.42
N GLN A 55 -0.97 4.59 -17.73
CA GLN A 55 -2.15 4.88 -18.56
C GLN A 55 -3.19 3.76 -18.50
N THR A 56 -2.75 2.50 -18.64
CA THR A 56 -3.65 1.35 -18.77
C THR A 56 -4.42 1.04 -17.48
N ALA A 57 -3.82 1.33 -16.33
CA ALA A 57 -4.36 1.05 -15.00
C ALA A 57 -4.75 2.31 -14.23
N ALA A 58 -4.95 3.44 -14.92
CA ALA A 58 -5.32 4.72 -14.28
C ALA A 58 -6.58 4.61 -13.42
N HIS A 59 -7.58 3.84 -13.85
CA HIS A 59 -8.80 3.61 -13.08
C HIS A 59 -8.54 2.84 -11.78
N VAL A 60 -7.76 1.76 -11.84
CA VAL A 60 -7.35 1.00 -10.64
C VAL A 60 -6.58 1.88 -9.67
N ARG A 61 -5.69 2.73 -10.20
CA ARG A 61 -4.94 3.70 -9.40
C ARG A 61 -5.85 4.70 -8.69
N GLN A 62 -6.94 5.13 -9.33
CA GLN A 62 -7.93 6.00 -8.71
C GLN A 62 -8.74 5.25 -7.65
N GLU A 63 -9.16 4.02 -7.93
CA GLU A 63 -9.86 3.16 -6.97
C GLU A 63 -9.04 2.96 -5.68
N MET A 64 -7.72 2.75 -5.79
CA MET A 64 -6.85 2.64 -4.60
C MET A 64 -6.82 3.94 -3.77
N ARG A 65 -6.92 5.11 -4.41
CA ARG A 65 -7.04 6.39 -3.69
C ARG A 65 -8.38 6.51 -3.00
N ASP A 66 -9.45 6.11 -3.67
CA ASP A 66 -10.80 6.17 -3.12
C ASP A 66 -10.90 5.25 -1.90
N ARG A 67 -10.35 4.03 -1.97
CA ARG A 67 -10.27 3.11 -0.81
C ARG A 67 -9.48 3.68 0.38
N LEU A 68 -8.44 4.48 0.15
CA LEU A 68 -7.71 5.16 1.22
C LEU A 68 -8.55 6.27 1.88
N ILE A 69 -9.37 6.96 1.10
CA ILE A 69 -10.32 7.96 1.62
C ILE A 69 -11.37 7.26 2.47
N ASP A 70 -12.01 6.22 1.93
CA ASP A 70 -13.04 5.43 2.62
C ASP A 70 -12.50 4.83 3.92
N HIS A 71 -11.28 4.29 3.91
CA HIS A 71 -10.60 3.76 5.09
C HIS A 71 -10.44 4.83 6.19
N ARG A 72 -9.98 6.04 5.81
CA ARG A 72 -9.80 7.14 6.77
C ARG A 72 -11.14 7.55 7.39
N GLU A 73 -12.18 7.67 6.58
CA GLU A 73 -13.53 8.00 7.04
C GLU A 73 -14.07 6.93 7.98
N TYR A 74 -13.93 5.65 7.61
CA TYR A 74 -14.40 4.52 8.39
C TYR A 74 -13.74 4.42 9.76
N ILE A 75 -12.40 4.55 9.85
CA ILE A 75 -11.71 4.56 11.15
C ILE A 75 -12.14 5.74 12.00
N SER A 76 -12.29 6.92 11.40
CA SER A 76 -12.70 8.12 12.14
C SER A 76 -14.12 7.96 12.71
N GLN A 77 -14.99 7.23 12.02
CA GLN A 77 -16.37 7.01 12.43
C GLN A 77 -16.55 5.84 13.40
N TYR A 78 -15.87 4.71 13.17
CA TYR A 78 -16.14 3.45 13.84
C TYR A 78 -15.00 2.97 14.75
N GLY A 79 -13.79 3.51 14.59
CA GLY A 79 -12.62 3.08 15.36
C GLY A 79 -12.14 1.65 15.07
N ASP A 80 -12.58 1.05 13.97
CA ASP A 80 -12.23 -0.30 13.52
C ASP A 80 -11.89 -0.28 12.03
N GLU A 81 -11.37 -1.38 11.49
CA GLU A 81 -11.04 -1.53 10.07
C GLU A 81 -12.28 -1.84 9.22
N THR A 82 -12.24 -1.49 7.94
CA THR A 82 -13.33 -1.86 7.02
C THR A 82 -13.44 -3.39 6.92
N PRO A 83 -14.65 -3.95 6.70
CA PRO A 83 -14.82 -5.40 6.54
C PRO A 83 -13.93 -6.00 5.44
N GLU A 84 -13.66 -5.23 4.39
CA GLU A 84 -12.76 -5.62 3.31
C GLU A 84 -11.31 -5.83 3.78
N ILE A 85 -10.81 -5.05 4.75
CA ILE A 85 -9.49 -5.31 5.34
C ILE A 85 -9.57 -6.53 6.25
N ARG A 86 -10.50 -6.50 7.21
CA ARG A 86 -10.57 -7.46 8.31
C ARG A 86 -10.87 -8.88 7.85
N ASP A 87 -11.77 -9.01 6.88
CA ASP A 87 -12.29 -10.30 6.44
C ASP A 87 -11.52 -10.82 5.21
N TRP A 88 -10.51 -10.09 4.73
CA TRP A 88 -9.70 -10.51 3.59
C TRP A 88 -8.96 -11.81 3.87
N LYS A 89 -9.01 -12.71 2.90
CA LYS A 89 -8.26 -13.97 2.91
C LYS A 89 -7.62 -14.15 1.56
N TRP A 90 -6.44 -14.76 1.58
CA TRP A 90 -5.82 -15.21 0.35
C TRP A 90 -6.65 -16.34 -0.25
N GLU A 91 -7.20 -16.12 -1.44
CA GLU A 91 -7.83 -17.18 -2.23
C GLU A 91 -6.72 -17.96 -2.93
N GLY A 92 -6.34 -19.08 -2.32
CA GLY A 92 -5.36 -19.98 -2.89
C GLY A 92 -5.92 -20.66 -4.13
N ASN A 93 -5.66 -20.10 -5.31
CA ASN A 93 -5.72 -20.88 -6.54
C ASN A 93 -4.42 -21.70 -6.63
N GLY A 94 -4.50 -22.95 -6.15
CA GLY A 94 -3.50 -23.99 -6.41
C GLY A 94 -3.65 -24.55 -7.80
#